data_AF-A0A2R6XT98-F1
#
_entry.id   AF-A0A2R6XT98-F1
#
_cell.length_a   1.000
_cell.length_b   1.000
_cell.length_c   1.000
_cell.angle_alpha   90.00
_cell.angle_beta   90.00
_cell.angle_gamma   90.00
#
_symmetry.space_group_name_H-M   'P 1'
#
loop_
_entity.id
_entity.type
_entity.pdbx_description
1 polymer ?
#
loop_
_entity_poly.entity_id
_entity_poly.type
_entity_poly.pdbx_seq_one_letter_code
_entity_poly.pdbx_strand_id
1 'polypeptide(L)'
;MTAGVQRDAAGLDVMSNAKLHYSSNAAEPYNKEQAPGKMADVNEVTELNALLAMKGGEGDASYAKNSQTQAQGFRFVQPVLQAAIHRMDLPTRTGVVRIADLGCSSGPNSVNHMNIIVNTLRKRYASAAAAAAAAVAAQSAHPQQLPASGRKSAAVPEFDVYFADLPSNDFNSLLRHINRDYSRSSRDGTAAAAAANATGRVGSRVAGNGYFASCVAGSFYGRLFPRASVNVVFSSFSLHWLSKIPEAVQRQDSPAYNDGFVWIHGGKPAAAKAYAEQSRRDLVTFLRARAEEMVSGGLMFLLLKGRKDSDPTVQYDPDGVTMFGTQMEGVFNELISEGLLDASVRDSFNIPMYYPTVDEMREAIDESGSFLVDRLELLNDVPANPFTKQELEANPTDCGRKLAKICRSLLGVLVDTHMGVNVADQFFHRLELRAITRSRAESLRPRAAYSNVNLAVLIKK
;
A
#
# COMPACT_ATOMS: atom_id res chain seq x y z
N MET A 1 -27.56 25.90 53.46
CA MET A 1 -26.19 26.04 52.95
C MET A 1 -26.19 25.63 51.51
N THR A 2 -26.08 26.60 50.62
CA THR A 2 -25.94 26.44 49.17
C THR A 2 -24.52 25.96 48.86
N ALA A 3 -24.39 24.85 48.14
CA ALA A 3 -23.15 24.47 47.47
C ALA A 3 -23.51 24.11 46.02
N GLY A 4 -23.00 24.92 45.09
CA GLY A 4 -23.37 24.95 43.69
C GLY A 4 -22.73 23.82 42.89
N VAL A 5 -23.48 23.35 41.88
CA VAL A 5 -22.98 22.55 40.78
C VAL A 5 -22.45 23.52 39.72
N GLN A 6 -21.15 23.54 39.48
CA GLN A 6 -20.58 24.15 38.27
C GLN A 6 -20.82 23.20 37.10
N ARG A 7 -21.55 23.69 36.09
CA ARG A 7 -21.74 23.03 34.80
C ARG A 7 -20.88 23.76 33.77
N ASP A 8 -20.00 23.02 33.11
CA ASP A 8 -19.28 23.52 31.94
C ASP A 8 -20.02 23.15 30.65
N ALA A 9 -19.94 24.05 29.66
CA ALA A 9 -20.69 24.04 28.42
C ALA A 9 -20.16 22.98 27.42
N ALA A 10 -20.36 21.69 27.71
CA ALA A 10 -20.20 20.62 26.71
C ALA A 10 -20.99 19.32 26.98
N GLY A 11 -21.82 19.23 28.03
CA GLY A 11 -22.86 18.20 28.14
C GLY A 11 -22.43 16.73 27.97
N LEU A 12 -21.24 16.34 28.42
CA LEU A 12 -20.79 14.95 28.44
C LEU A 12 -20.68 14.44 29.89
N ASP A 13 -21.50 13.46 30.21
CA ASP A 13 -21.54 12.76 31.49
C ASP A 13 -20.30 11.85 31.62
N VAL A 14 -19.46 12.11 32.62
CA VAL A 14 -18.27 11.30 32.90
C VAL A 14 -18.73 10.06 33.67
N MET A 15 -19.14 9.00 32.94
CA MET A 15 -19.46 7.73 33.58
C MET A 15 -18.21 7.01 34.07
N SER A 16 -18.22 6.77 35.37
CA SER A 16 -17.27 6.09 36.23
C SER A 16 -16.79 4.73 35.73
N ASN A 17 -15.49 4.48 35.95
CA ASN A 17 -14.78 3.21 35.85
C ASN A 17 -15.58 1.99 36.33
N ALA A 18 -16.05 1.16 35.39
CA ALA A 18 -16.42 -0.22 35.67
C ALA A 18 -15.16 -1.09 35.60
N LYS A 19 -14.63 -1.46 36.78
CA LYS A 19 -13.61 -2.51 36.93
C LYS A 19 -14.20 -3.84 36.45
N LEU A 20 -13.82 -4.29 35.26
CA LEU A 20 -13.98 -5.68 34.86
C LEU A 20 -12.85 -6.49 35.50
N HIS A 21 -13.19 -7.25 36.55
CA HIS A 21 -12.29 -8.21 37.17
C HIS A 21 -11.98 -9.33 36.18
N TYR A 22 -10.70 -9.48 35.82
CA TYR A 22 -10.16 -10.72 35.28
C TYR A 22 -9.08 -11.27 36.22
N SER A 23 -9.07 -12.58 36.34
CA SER A 23 -8.11 -13.39 37.11
C SER A 23 -6.69 -13.04 36.70
N SER A 24 -5.90 -12.55 37.66
CA SER A 24 -4.47 -12.29 37.53
C SER A 24 -3.73 -13.60 37.25
N ASN A 25 -3.49 -13.93 35.99
CA ASN A 25 -2.18 -14.48 35.67
C ASN A 25 -1.24 -13.28 35.75
N ALA A 26 -0.58 -13.14 36.91
CA ALA A 26 0.44 -12.13 37.12
C ALA A 26 1.48 -12.30 36.01
N ALA A 27 1.49 -11.37 35.05
CA ALA A 27 2.65 -11.21 34.19
C ALA A 27 3.81 -10.83 35.11
N GLU A 28 4.92 -11.55 35.02
CA GLU A 28 6.11 -11.19 35.78
C GLU A 28 6.51 -9.74 35.42
N PRO A 29 6.86 -8.91 36.42
CA PRO A 29 7.35 -7.57 36.15
C PRO A 29 8.56 -7.64 35.21
N TYR A 30 8.63 -6.71 34.26
CA TYR A 30 9.73 -6.60 33.30
C TYR A 30 11.07 -6.63 34.04
N ASN A 31 11.82 -7.72 33.88
CA ASN A 31 13.13 -7.87 34.49
C ASN A 31 14.17 -7.16 33.61
N LYS A 32 14.79 -6.09 34.13
CA LYS A 32 15.86 -5.35 33.44
C LYS A 32 17.04 -6.24 33.02
N GLU A 33 17.27 -7.36 33.71
CA GLU A 33 18.35 -8.33 33.39
C GLU A 33 17.96 -9.33 32.29
N GLN A 34 16.67 -9.45 31.97
CA GLN A 34 16.13 -10.27 30.85
C GLN A 34 15.58 -9.40 29.71
N ALA A 35 15.83 -8.09 29.73
CA ALA A 35 15.59 -7.24 28.57
C ALA A 35 16.19 -7.94 27.34
N PRO A 36 15.48 -8.06 26.21
CA PRO A 36 16.11 -8.49 24.98
C PRO A 36 17.32 -7.59 24.80
N GLY A 37 18.52 -8.19 24.86
CA GLY A 37 19.77 -7.44 24.86
C GLY A 37 19.70 -6.43 23.74
N LYS A 38 20.08 -5.16 24.02
CA LYS A 38 20.06 -4.03 23.09
C LYS A 38 19.99 -4.54 21.67
N MET A 39 18.82 -4.44 21.06
CA MET A 39 18.67 -4.86 19.68
C MET A 39 19.79 -4.17 18.92
N ALA A 40 20.64 -4.98 18.29
CA ALA A 40 21.72 -4.46 17.47
C ALA A 40 21.10 -3.39 16.58
N ASP A 41 21.71 -2.21 16.61
CA ASP A 41 21.55 -1.12 15.66
C ASP A 41 20.71 -1.53 14.44
N VAL A 42 19.45 -1.08 14.34
CA VAL A 42 18.61 -1.23 13.12
C VAL A 42 19.15 -0.34 11.98
N ASN A 43 20.47 -0.16 11.92
CA ASN A 43 21.19 0.86 11.17
C ASN A 43 21.60 0.38 9.78
N GLU A 44 21.33 -0.86 9.40
CA GLU A 44 21.64 -1.36 8.06
C GLU A 44 20.39 -1.55 7.19
N VAL A 45 20.45 -0.99 5.98
CA VAL A 45 19.43 -1.15 4.91
C VAL A 45 19.06 -2.63 4.69
N THR A 46 20.02 -3.53 4.90
CA THR A 46 19.85 -4.99 4.79
C THR A 46 18.89 -5.56 5.84
N GLU A 47 18.93 -5.05 7.07
CA GLU A 47 18.09 -5.52 8.17
C GLU A 47 16.66 -5.00 8.08
N LEU A 48 16.47 -3.73 7.69
CA LEU A 48 15.13 -3.21 7.47
C LEU A 48 14.44 -3.94 6.31
N ASN A 49 15.14 -4.18 5.20
CA ASN A 49 14.59 -4.96 4.09
C ASN A 49 14.20 -6.40 4.49
N ALA A 50 14.88 -6.98 5.49
CA ALA A 50 14.54 -8.29 6.03
C ALA A 50 13.28 -8.28 6.91
N LEU A 51 12.85 -7.12 7.41
CA LEU A 51 11.74 -6.97 8.37
C LEU A 51 10.53 -6.22 7.80
N LEU A 52 10.70 -5.43 6.74
CA LEU A 52 9.69 -4.51 6.20
C LEU A 52 8.76 -5.16 5.16
N ALA A 53 8.28 -6.36 5.45
CA ALA A 53 7.24 -7.01 4.66
C ALA A 53 5.96 -7.17 5.47
N MET A 54 4.81 -7.12 4.78
CA MET A 54 3.52 -7.34 5.42
C MET A 54 3.41 -8.75 5.98
N LYS A 55 2.61 -8.94 7.03
CA LYS A 55 2.42 -10.26 7.65
C LYS A 55 1.87 -11.27 6.64
N GLY A 56 2.71 -12.21 6.25
CA GLY A 56 2.39 -13.28 5.31
C GLY A 56 1.35 -14.29 5.80
N GLY A 57 1.10 -15.30 4.97
CA GLY A 57 0.17 -16.39 5.24
C GLY A 57 -1.30 -16.10 4.94
N GLU A 58 -2.16 -17.04 5.33
CA GLU A 58 -3.63 -17.00 5.13
C GLU A 58 -4.41 -16.96 6.46
N GLY A 59 -3.69 -16.82 7.58
CA GLY A 59 -4.26 -16.74 8.93
C GLY A 59 -4.97 -15.41 9.20
N ASP A 60 -5.73 -15.33 10.28
CA ASP A 60 -6.58 -14.15 10.57
C ASP A 60 -5.83 -12.85 10.82
N ALA A 61 -4.53 -12.91 11.15
CA ALA A 61 -3.66 -11.75 11.29
C ALA A 61 -2.87 -11.41 10.00
N SER A 62 -3.04 -12.20 8.92
CA SER A 62 -2.32 -11.98 7.66
C SER A 62 -2.80 -10.72 6.95
N TYR A 63 -1.91 -10.11 6.16
CA TYR A 63 -2.26 -9.01 5.28
C TYR A 63 -3.32 -9.39 4.25
N ALA A 64 -3.30 -10.64 3.77
CA ALA A 64 -4.28 -11.14 2.82
C ALA A 64 -5.73 -11.02 3.33
N LYS A 65 -5.95 -11.13 4.65
CA LYS A 65 -7.27 -10.97 5.30
C LYS A 65 -7.55 -9.57 5.85
N ASN A 66 -6.56 -8.68 5.88
CA ASN A 66 -6.64 -7.37 6.54
C ASN A 66 -6.16 -6.21 5.62
N SER A 67 -6.40 -6.31 4.31
CA SER A 67 -5.95 -5.32 3.31
C SER A 67 -7.10 -4.64 2.55
N GLN A 68 -8.29 -4.59 3.16
CA GLN A 68 -9.49 -4.02 2.53
C GLN A 68 -9.36 -2.51 2.30
N THR A 69 -8.70 -1.77 3.20
CA THR A 69 -8.48 -0.32 3.04
C THR A 69 -7.67 0.00 1.79
N GLN A 70 -6.59 -0.75 1.53
CA GLN A 70 -5.77 -0.61 0.33
C GLN A 70 -6.57 -0.95 -0.93
N ALA A 71 -7.38 -2.01 -0.89
CA ALA A 71 -8.25 -2.38 -2.00
C ALA A 71 -9.28 -1.28 -2.30
N GLN A 72 -9.90 -0.69 -1.29
CA GLN A 72 -10.82 0.43 -1.45
C GLN A 72 -10.13 1.65 -2.05
N GLY A 73 -8.94 2.01 -1.55
CA GLY A 73 -8.14 3.10 -2.10
C GLY A 73 -7.87 2.95 -3.60
N PHE A 74 -7.51 1.74 -4.05
CA PHE A 74 -7.34 1.46 -5.48
C PHE A 74 -8.64 1.60 -6.29
N ARG A 75 -9.79 1.16 -5.75
CA ARG A 75 -11.08 1.24 -6.46
C ARG A 75 -11.47 2.67 -6.84
N PHE A 76 -11.09 3.67 -6.02
CA PHE A 76 -11.33 5.08 -6.32
C PHE A 76 -10.55 5.58 -7.54
N VAL A 77 -9.34 5.06 -7.75
CA VAL A 77 -8.44 5.49 -8.84
C VAL A 77 -8.46 4.56 -10.04
N GLN A 78 -9.10 3.41 -9.92
CA GLN A 78 -9.23 2.43 -11.00
C GLN A 78 -9.71 3.08 -12.33
N PRO A 79 -10.76 3.94 -12.36
CA PRO A 79 -11.19 4.56 -13.61
C PRO A 79 -10.12 5.47 -14.24
N VAL A 80 -9.33 6.15 -13.41
CA VAL A 80 -8.23 7.02 -13.86
C VAL A 80 -7.14 6.19 -14.53
N LEU A 81 -6.71 5.10 -13.88
CA LEU A 81 -5.74 4.14 -14.44
C LEU A 81 -6.24 3.55 -15.75
N GLN A 82 -7.51 3.15 -15.81
CA GLN A 82 -8.09 2.61 -17.03
C GLN A 82 -8.09 3.65 -18.16
N ALA A 83 -8.51 4.89 -17.89
CA ALA A 83 -8.48 5.97 -18.88
C ALA A 83 -7.07 6.28 -19.38
N ALA A 84 -6.05 6.14 -18.52
CA ALA A 84 -4.65 6.28 -18.90
C ALA A 84 -4.20 5.17 -19.86
N ILE A 85 -4.52 3.91 -19.54
CA ILE A 85 -4.24 2.75 -20.40
C ILE A 85 -4.90 2.92 -21.78
N HIS A 86 -6.10 3.48 -21.86
CA HIS A 86 -6.76 3.72 -23.14
C HIS A 86 -6.05 4.77 -24.02
N ARG A 87 -5.39 5.75 -23.38
CA ARG A 87 -4.63 6.83 -24.03
C ARG A 87 -3.16 6.49 -24.27
N MET A 88 -2.66 5.42 -23.66
CA MET A 88 -1.30 4.94 -23.83
C MET A 88 -1.03 4.53 -25.28
N ASP A 89 0.17 4.83 -25.76
CA ASP A 89 0.69 4.28 -27.02
C ASP A 89 0.91 2.78 -26.84
N LEU A 90 0.16 1.96 -27.59
CA LEU A 90 0.25 0.51 -27.47
C LEU A 90 1.64 0.01 -27.93
N PRO A 91 2.38 -0.73 -27.08
CA PRO A 91 3.61 -1.39 -27.50
C PRO A 91 3.41 -2.29 -28.73
N THR A 92 4.06 -1.98 -29.85
CA THR A 92 3.87 -2.71 -31.14
C THR A 92 4.99 -3.68 -31.50
N ARG A 93 6.13 -3.65 -30.79
CA ARG A 93 7.39 -4.24 -31.28
C ARG A 93 7.66 -5.68 -30.90
N THR A 94 7.23 -6.14 -29.73
CA THR A 94 7.80 -7.34 -29.09
C THR A 94 6.86 -8.54 -29.02
N GLY A 95 5.58 -8.39 -29.35
CA GLY A 95 4.57 -9.45 -29.14
C GLY A 95 4.26 -9.76 -27.67
N VAL A 96 5.03 -9.19 -26.72
CA VAL A 96 4.86 -9.33 -25.26
C VAL A 96 4.79 -7.95 -24.62
N VAL A 97 3.81 -7.74 -23.75
CA VAL A 97 3.66 -6.56 -22.89
C VAL A 97 4.03 -6.93 -21.46
N ARG A 98 5.07 -6.29 -20.93
CA ARG A 98 5.59 -6.51 -19.59
C ARG A 98 5.03 -5.50 -18.60
N ILE A 99 4.47 -6.00 -17.50
CA ILE A 99 3.83 -5.20 -16.44
C ILE A 99 4.53 -5.53 -15.13
N ALA A 100 4.86 -4.53 -14.32
CA ALA A 100 5.46 -4.75 -13.00
C ALA A 100 4.57 -4.13 -11.91
N ASP A 101 4.21 -4.93 -10.90
CA ASP A 101 3.61 -4.49 -9.64
C ASP A 101 4.70 -4.40 -8.57
N LEU A 102 4.98 -3.20 -8.07
CA LEU A 102 6.06 -2.93 -7.12
C LEU A 102 5.49 -2.74 -5.71
N GLY A 103 5.94 -3.61 -4.79
CA GLY A 103 5.33 -3.78 -3.47
C GLY A 103 4.03 -4.58 -3.55
N CYS A 104 4.09 -5.76 -4.18
CA CYS A 104 2.93 -6.61 -4.43
C CYS A 104 2.34 -7.26 -3.16
N SER A 105 3.13 -7.34 -2.09
CA SER A 105 2.85 -8.06 -0.85
C SER A 105 2.49 -9.54 -1.11
N SER A 106 1.69 -10.14 -0.24
CA SER A 106 1.33 -11.57 -0.26
C SER A 106 -0.18 -11.82 -0.43
N GLY A 107 -0.96 -10.75 -0.67
CA GLY A 107 -2.42 -10.78 -0.63
C GLY A 107 -3.11 -10.78 -2.00
N PRO A 108 -4.45 -10.92 -2.02
CA PRO A 108 -5.23 -10.99 -3.26
C PRO A 108 -5.31 -9.66 -4.03
N ASN A 109 -5.01 -8.54 -3.37
CA ASN A 109 -5.11 -7.21 -3.98
C ASN A 109 -4.24 -7.09 -5.24
N SER A 110 -2.98 -7.52 -5.16
CA SER A 110 -2.04 -7.47 -6.27
C SER A 110 -2.54 -8.26 -7.49
N VAL A 111 -3.00 -9.50 -7.28
CA VAL A 111 -3.60 -10.34 -8.34
C VAL A 111 -4.81 -9.64 -8.98
N ASN A 112 -5.70 -9.06 -8.17
CA ASN A 112 -6.87 -8.33 -8.65
C ASN A 112 -6.51 -7.08 -9.45
N HIS A 113 -5.53 -6.30 -8.99
CA HIS A 113 -5.06 -5.10 -9.70
C HIS A 113 -4.45 -5.49 -11.05
N MET A 114 -3.61 -6.51 -11.09
CA MET A 114 -3.00 -7.00 -12.34
C MET A 114 -4.05 -7.54 -13.31
N ASN A 115 -5.07 -8.26 -12.82
CA ASN A 115 -6.21 -8.67 -13.64
C ASN A 115 -6.91 -7.48 -14.30
N ILE A 116 -7.12 -6.38 -13.57
CA ILE A 116 -7.77 -5.18 -14.10
C ILE A 116 -6.90 -4.52 -15.17
N ILE A 117 -5.60 -4.37 -14.92
CA ILE A 117 -4.65 -3.76 -15.87
C ILE A 117 -4.57 -4.59 -17.15
N VAL A 118 -4.30 -5.90 -17.02
CA VAL A 118 -4.20 -6.82 -18.15
C VAL A 118 -5.50 -6.87 -18.96
N ASN A 119 -6.65 -6.97 -18.30
CA ASN A 119 -7.94 -6.99 -19.00
C ASN A 119 -8.22 -5.68 -19.76
N THR A 120 -7.81 -4.54 -19.19
CA THR A 120 -7.96 -3.23 -19.84
C THR A 120 -7.06 -3.12 -21.06
N LEU A 121 -5.79 -3.50 -20.94
CA LEU A 121 -4.85 -3.56 -22.07
C LEU A 121 -5.35 -4.50 -23.16
N ARG A 122 -5.78 -5.72 -22.80
CA ARG A 122 -6.28 -6.72 -23.75
C ARG A 122 -7.45 -6.18 -24.58
N LYS A 123 -8.43 -5.53 -23.93
CA LYS A 123 -9.55 -4.86 -24.62
C LYS A 123 -9.05 -3.78 -25.56
N ARG A 124 -8.10 -2.95 -25.11
CA ARG A 124 -7.54 -1.86 -25.92
C ARG A 124 -6.80 -2.36 -27.15
N TYR A 125 -6.03 -3.45 -27.05
CA TYR A 125 -5.39 -4.11 -28.19
C TYR A 125 -6.41 -4.68 -29.17
N ALA A 126 -7.44 -5.38 -28.67
CA ALA A 126 -8.50 -5.93 -29.52
C ALA A 126 -9.24 -4.83 -30.29
N SER A 127 -9.58 -3.71 -29.64
CA SER A 127 -10.19 -2.55 -30.29
C SER A 127 -9.27 -1.93 -31.35
N ALA A 128 -7.97 -1.79 -31.07
CA ALA A 128 -7.00 -1.28 -32.04
C ALA A 128 -6.88 -2.18 -33.26
N ALA A 129 -6.83 -3.50 -33.05
CA ALA A 129 -6.76 -4.50 -34.12
C ALA A 129 -8.01 -4.46 -35.01
N ALA A 130 -9.20 -4.39 -34.41
CA ALA A 130 -10.46 -4.27 -35.13
C ALA A 130 -10.53 -2.98 -35.97
N ALA A 131 -10.09 -1.85 -35.40
CA ALA A 131 -10.04 -0.57 -36.11
C ALA A 131 -9.07 -0.61 -37.31
N ALA A 132 -7.88 -1.21 -37.12
CA ALA A 132 -6.90 -1.38 -38.20
C ALA A 132 -7.46 -2.28 -39.32
N ALA A 133 -8.12 -3.39 -38.97
CA ALA A 133 -8.74 -4.29 -39.95
C ALA A 133 -9.86 -3.59 -40.74
N ALA A 134 -10.71 -2.80 -40.06
CA ALA A 134 -11.76 -2.01 -40.71
C ALA A 134 -11.19 -0.95 -41.67
N ALA A 135 -10.10 -0.27 -41.28
CA ALA A 135 -9.42 0.71 -42.13
C ALA A 135 -8.84 0.07 -43.41
N VAL A 136 -8.22 -1.12 -43.29
CA VAL A 136 -7.72 -1.87 -44.45
C VAL A 136 -8.86 -2.30 -45.37
N ALA A 137 -9.98 -2.79 -44.80
CA ALA A 137 -11.15 -3.19 -45.58
C ALA A 137 -11.76 -2.00 -46.35
N ALA A 138 -11.83 -0.81 -45.72
CA ALA A 138 -12.33 0.41 -46.35
C ALA A 138 -11.43 0.93 -47.50
N GLN A 139 -10.13 0.66 -47.45
CA GLN A 139 -9.17 1.05 -48.50
C GLN A 139 -9.09 0.03 -49.66
N SER A 140 -9.62 -1.18 -49.48
CA SER A 140 -9.49 -2.29 -50.43
C SER A 140 -10.60 -2.32 -51.50
N ALA A 141 -10.92 -1.19 -52.11
CA ALA A 141 -11.91 -1.10 -53.21
C ALA A 141 -11.41 -1.66 -54.56
N HIS A 142 -10.17 -2.15 -54.66
CA HIS A 142 -9.65 -2.86 -55.85
C HIS A 142 -8.94 -4.18 -55.48
N PRO A 143 -9.49 -5.37 -55.86
CA PRO A 143 -9.06 -6.67 -55.29
C PRO A 143 -7.81 -7.31 -55.89
N GLN A 144 -6.96 -6.61 -56.64
CA GLN A 144 -5.77 -7.23 -57.24
C GLN A 144 -4.54 -6.35 -57.04
N GLN A 145 -3.52 -6.94 -56.40
CA GLN A 145 -2.22 -6.39 -56.02
C GLN A 145 -2.15 -5.73 -54.63
N LEU A 146 -2.09 -6.59 -53.60
CA LEU A 146 -1.57 -6.22 -52.27
C LEU A 146 -0.16 -6.82 -52.09
N PRO A 147 0.88 -6.02 -51.80
CA PRO A 147 2.21 -6.56 -51.50
C PRO A 147 2.20 -7.31 -50.16
N ALA A 148 2.93 -8.43 -50.11
CA ALA A 148 3.00 -9.35 -48.97
C ALA A 148 3.64 -8.75 -47.69
N SER A 149 4.12 -7.51 -47.72
CA SER A 149 4.92 -6.88 -46.65
C SER A 149 4.13 -6.05 -45.62
N GLY A 150 2.80 -5.94 -45.74
CA GLY A 150 1.97 -5.11 -44.83
C GLY A 150 1.15 -5.84 -43.77
N ARG A 151 1.13 -7.19 -43.76
CA ARG A 151 0.25 -7.96 -42.86
C ARG A 151 0.89 -8.23 -41.50
N LYS A 152 0.98 -7.22 -40.64
CA LYS A 152 0.95 -7.47 -39.19
C LYS A 152 -0.38 -6.96 -38.66
N SER A 153 -1.41 -7.78 -38.79
CA SER A 153 -2.58 -7.68 -37.91
C SER A 153 -2.03 -7.55 -36.48
N ALA A 154 -2.44 -6.51 -35.75
CA ALA A 154 -2.05 -6.32 -34.36
C ALA A 154 -2.73 -7.40 -33.51
N ALA A 155 -2.18 -8.62 -33.55
CA ALA A 155 -2.60 -9.69 -32.66
C ALA A 155 -2.49 -9.19 -31.22
N VAL A 156 -3.46 -9.57 -30.40
CA VAL A 156 -3.40 -9.31 -28.96
C VAL A 156 -2.10 -9.92 -28.44
N PRO A 157 -1.23 -9.14 -27.76
CA PRO A 157 0.06 -9.64 -27.31
C PRO A 157 -0.10 -10.59 -26.13
N GLU A 158 0.96 -11.33 -25.85
CA GLU A 158 1.11 -12.00 -24.56
C GLU A 158 1.38 -10.96 -23.47
N PHE A 159 0.93 -11.25 -22.25
CA PHE A 159 1.16 -10.40 -21.08
C PHE A 159 2.08 -11.15 -20.12
N ASP A 160 3.12 -10.48 -19.65
CA ASP A 160 4.08 -10.99 -18.67
C ASP A 160 4.10 -10.04 -17.47
N VAL A 161 3.67 -10.55 -16.32
CA VAL A 161 3.42 -9.78 -15.10
C VAL A 161 4.46 -10.15 -14.05
N TYR A 162 5.21 -9.16 -13.61
CA TYR A 162 6.16 -9.26 -12.51
C TYR A 162 5.51 -8.75 -11.22
N PHE A 163 5.52 -9.61 -10.21
CA PHE A 163 5.13 -9.29 -8.85
C PHE A 163 6.40 -9.07 -8.04
N ALA A 164 6.74 -7.80 -7.77
CA ALA A 164 7.98 -7.44 -7.10
C ALA A 164 7.74 -6.98 -5.67
N ASP A 165 8.57 -7.47 -4.75
CA ASP A 165 8.57 -7.06 -3.34
C ASP A 165 9.94 -7.35 -2.72
N LEU A 166 10.13 -6.96 -1.47
CA LEU A 166 11.33 -7.27 -0.71
C LEU A 166 11.52 -8.80 -0.56
N PRO A 167 12.77 -9.29 -0.41
CA PRO A 167 13.04 -10.72 -0.23
C PRO A 167 12.34 -11.36 0.98
N SER A 168 11.98 -10.55 1.98
CA SER A 168 11.24 -10.96 3.18
C SER A 168 9.74 -11.20 2.94
N ASN A 169 9.20 -10.79 1.79
CA ASN A 169 7.81 -11.01 1.44
C ASN A 169 7.46 -12.50 1.31
N ASP A 170 6.24 -12.86 1.70
CA ASP A 170 5.72 -14.22 1.56
C ASP A 170 5.21 -14.47 0.12
N PHE A 171 6.16 -14.64 -0.81
CA PHE A 171 5.87 -15.01 -2.19
C PHE A 171 5.15 -16.36 -2.30
N ASN A 172 5.33 -17.28 -1.35
CA ASN A 172 4.63 -18.56 -1.37
C ASN A 172 3.12 -18.38 -1.24
N SER A 173 2.67 -17.51 -0.35
CA SER A 173 1.25 -17.18 -0.24
C SER A 173 0.73 -16.44 -1.47
N LEU A 174 1.50 -15.50 -2.03
CA LEU A 174 1.15 -14.83 -3.28
C LEU A 174 0.97 -15.82 -4.44
N LEU A 175 1.91 -16.76 -4.62
CA LEU A 175 1.87 -17.78 -5.66
C LEU A 175 0.63 -18.69 -5.54
N ARG A 176 0.20 -19.01 -4.31
CA ARG A 176 -1.06 -19.74 -4.08
C ARG A 176 -2.27 -18.92 -4.55
N HIS A 177 -2.29 -17.60 -4.30
CA HIS A 177 -3.35 -16.71 -4.80
C HIS A 177 -3.37 -16.66 -6.33
N ILE A 178 -2.21 -16.48 -6.97
CA ILE A 178 -2.08 -16.48 -8.44
C ILE A 178 -2.60 -17.80 -9.03
N ASN A 179 -2.21 -18.94 -8.46
CA ASN A 179 -2.64 -20.26 -8.93
C ASN A 179 -4.15 -20.51 -8.75
N ARG A 180 -4.74 -20.05 -7.63
CA ARG A 180 -6.18 -20.12 -7.40
C ARG A 180 -6.95 -19.28 -8.43
N ASP A 181 -6.46 -18.09 -8.73
CA ASP A 181 -7.04 -17.22 -9.75
C ASP A 181 -6.97 -17.88 -11.14
N TYR A 182 -5.80 -18.45 -11.48
CA TYR A 182 -5.60 -19.19 -12.73
C TYR A 182 -6.61 -20.34 -12.88
N SER A 183 -6.78 -21.12 -11.81
CA SER A 183 -7.71 -22.24 -11.77
C SER A 183 -9.17 -21.80 -11.92
N ARG A 184 -9.57 -20.68 -11.32
CA ARG A 184 -10.90 -20.09 -11.47
C ARG A 184 -11.14 -19.61 -12.90
N SER A 185 -10.22 -18.80 -13.42
CA SER A 185 -10.28 -18.26 -14.78
C SER A 185 -10.31 -19.36 -15.85
N SER A 186 -9.58 -20.47 -15.64
CA SER A 186 -9.62 -21.63 -16.53
C SER A 186 -11.00 -22.31 -16.52
N ARG A 187 -11.62 -22.49 -15.34
CA ARG A 187 -12.96 -23.10 -15.23
C ARG A 187 -14.02 -22.21 -15.88
N ASP A 188 -14.02 -20.91 -15.57
CA ASP A 188 -14.95 -19.96 -16.16
C ASP A 188 -14.75 -19.85 -17.68
N GLY A 189 -13.49 -19.91 -18.13
CA GLY A 189 -13.11 -19.99 -19.53
C GLY A 189 -13.65 -21.23 -20.23
N THR A 190 -13.64 -22.41 -19.58
CA THR A 190 -14.25 -23.63 -20.13
C THR A 190 -15.78 -23.55 -20.22
N ALA A 191 -16.45 -22.98 -19.21
CA ALA A 191 -17.90 -22.79 -19.22
C ALA A 191 -18.33 -21.77 -20.30
N ALA A 192 -17.59 -20.66 -20.43
CA ALA A 192 -17.83 -19.67 -21.47
C ALA A 192 -17.44 -20.17 -22.88
N ALA A 193 -16.45 -21.07 -23.01
CA ALA A 193 -16.08 -21.70 -24.27
C ALA A 193 -17.14 -22.72 -24.73
N ALA A 194 -17.74 -23.48 -23.81
CA ALA A 194 -18.88 -24.34 -24.12
C ALA A 194 -20.07 -23.53 -24.67
N ALA A 195 -20.33 -22.34 -24.12
CA ALA A 195 -21.35 -21.43 -24.63
C ALA A 195 -20.97 -20.74 -25.96
N ALA A 196 -19.69 -20.40 -26.17
CA ALA A 196 -19.22 -19.72 -27.38
C ALA A 196 -19.08 -20.66 -28.60
N ASN A 197 -18.76 -21.95 -28.39
CA ASN A 197 -18.73 -22.97 -29.44
C ASN A 197 -20.10 -23.18 -30.10
N ALA A 198 -21.20 -22.84 -29.43
CA ALA A 198 -22.54 -22.79 -30.04
C ALA A 198 -22.72 -21.63 -31.04
N THR A 199 -21.80 -20.66 -31.09
CA THR A 199 -21.90 -19.43 -31.91
C THR A 199 -20.76 -19.24 -32.92
N GLY A 200 -19.87 -20.23 -33.08
CA GLY A 200 -18.93 -20.31 -34.21
C GLY A 200 -17.77 -19.31 -34.26
N ARG A 201 -17.38 -18.65 -33.15
CA ARG A 201 -16.24 -17.70 -33.12
C ARG A 201 -15.01 -18.32 -32.43
N VAL A 202 -14.05 -18.81 -33.21
CA VAL A 202 -12.76 -19.31 -32.69
C VAL A 202 -11.69 -18.23 -32.84
N GLY A 203 -11.19 -17.72 -31.71
CA GLY A 203 -9.98 -16.92 -31.64
C GLY A 203 -9.08 -17.48 -30.55
N SER A 204 -7.77 -17.54 -30.81
CA SER A 204 -6.74 -18.07 -29.89
C SER A 204 -6.88 -17.46 -28.49
N ARG A 205 -7.21 -18.28 -27.48
CA ARG A 205 -7.32 -17.85 -26.08
C ARG A 205 -6.20 -18.49 -25.29
N VAL A 206 -5.40 -17.68 -24.61
CA VAL A 206 -4.52 -18.15 -23.53
C VAL A 206 -5.44 -18.61 -22.38
N ALA A 207 -5.41 -19.89 -22.03
CA ALA A 207 -6.14 -20.43 -20.89
C ALA A 207 -5.59 -19.85 -19.56
N GLY A 208 -6.45 -19.64 -18.56
CA GLY A 208 -6.07 -19.09 -17.24
C GLY A 208 -6.25 -17.57 -17.11
N ASN A 209 -5.44 -16.91 -16.28
CA ASN A 209 -5.51 -15.45 -16.01
C ASN A 209 -5.20 -14.59 -17.26
N GLY A 210 -4.75 -15.23 -18.34
CA GLY A 210 -4.39 -14.58 -19.60
C GLY A 210 -3.14 -13.71 -19.51
N TYR A 211 -2.26 -14.01 -18.55
CA TYR A 211 -0.88 -13.50 -18.45
C TYR A 211 0.02 -14.58 -17.81
N PHE A 212 1.33 -14.48 -18.08
CA PHE A 212 2.38 -15.19 -17.37
C PHE A 212 2.79 -14.41 -16.13
N ALA A 213 3.13 -15.10 -15.04
CA ALA A 213 3.43 -14.47 -13.76
C ALA A 213 4.83 -14.87 -13.26
N SER A 214 5.60 -13.88 -12.82
CA SER A 214 6.92 -14.07 -12.21
C SER A 214 7.02 -13.28 -10.91
N CYS A 215 7.70 -13.82 -9.90
CA CYS A 215 8.03 -13.08 -8.68
C CYS A 215 9.44 -12.48 -8.79
N VAL A 216 9.63 -11.25 -8.31
CA VAL A 216 10.92 -10.54 -8.33
C VAL A 216 11.24 -10.06 -6.91
N ALA A 217 12.24 -10.67 -6.29
CA ALA A 217 12.67 -10.32 -4.94
C ALA A 217 13.74 -9.21 -4.98
N GLY A 218 13.46 -8.07 -4.36
CA GLY A 218 14.40 -6.97 -4.24
C GLY A 218 13.74 -5.64 -3.87
N SER A 219 14.53 -4.71 -3.34
CA SER A 219 14.02 -3.35 -3.07
C SER A 219 13.78 -2.62 -4.38
N PHE A 220 12.57 -2.08 -4.54
CA PHE A 220 12.24 -1.24 -5.69
C PHE A 220 12.93 0.12 -5.64
N TYR A 221 13.65 0.47 -4.57
CA TYR A 221 14.56 1.62 -4.61
C TYR A 221 15.80 1.37 -5.48
N GLY A 222 16.12 0.11 -5.78
CA GLY A 222 17.16 -0.28 -6.74
C GLY A 222 16.61 -0.70 -8.10
N ARG A 223 17.51 -1.18 -8.97
CA ARG A 223 17.18 -1.85 -10.23
C ARG A 223 16.68 -3.27 -9.96
N LEU A 224 15.56 -3.64 -10.57
CA LEU A 224 14.92 -4.94 -10.53
C LEU A 224 14.83 -5.62 -11.91
N PHE A 225 14.86 -4.83 -12.98
CA PHE A 225 14.66 -5.31 -14.35
C PHE A 225 15.80 -4.92 -15.28
N PRO A 226 16.00 -5.63 -16.41
CA PRO A 226 16.86 -5.17 -17.50
C PRO A 226 16.45 -3.80 -18.06
N ARG A 227 17.36 -3.15 -18.78
CA ARG A 227 17.06 -1.84 -19.39
C ARG A 227 15.98 -1.98 -20.45
N ALA A 228 15.06 -1.00 -20.50
CA ALA A 228 14.01 -0.90 -21.50
C ALA A 228 13.20 -2.21 -21.72
N SER A 229 12.89 -2.93 -20.65
CA SER A 229 12.11 -4.17 -20.71
C SER A 229 10.66 -4.00 -20.25
N VAL A 230 10.34 -3.05 -19.37
CA VAL A 230 9.00 -2.94 -18.76
C VAL A 230 8.12 -1.92 -19.48
N ASN A 231 6.87 -2.28 -19.80
CA ASN A 231 5.92 -1.39 -20.49
C ASN A 231 5.03 -0.59 -19.54
N VAL A 232 4.57 -1.24 -18.47
CA VAL A 232 3.71 -0.63 -17.46
C VAL A 232 4.28 -0.91 -16.07
N VAL A 233 4.47 0.15 -15.28
CA VAL A 233 4.82 0.03 -13.87
C VAL A 233 3.61 0.45 -13.04
N PHE A 234 3.27 -0.34 -12.04
CA PHE A 234 2.22 -0.09 -11.09
C PHE A 234 2.80 -0.22 -9.68
N SER A 235 2.43 0.67 -8.78
CA SER A 235 2.77 0.59 -7.35
C SER A 235 1.62 1.16 -6.55
N SER A 236 1.18 0.45 -5.51
CA SER A 236 0.03 0.87 -4.71
C SER A 236 0.29 0.64 -3.23
N PHE A 237 0.28 1.72 -2.45
CA PHE A 237 0.53 1.75 -1.01
C PHE A 237 1.92 1.22 -0.60
N SER A 238 2.95 1.49 -1.43
CA SER A 238 4.32 1.01 -1.19
C SER A 238 5.34 2.15 -1.04
N LEU A 239 5.20 3.24 -1.80
CA LEU A 239 6.20 4.33 -1.88
C LEU A 239 6.24 5.29 -0.67
N HIS A 240 5.32 5.13 0.28
CA HIS A 240 5.40 5.88 1.55
C HIS A 240 6.33 5.19 2.57
N TRP A 241 6.76 3.96 2.31
CA TRP A 241 7.74 3.24 3.13
C TRP A 241 9.16 3.64 2.73
N LEU A 242 9.92 4.19 3.66
CA LEU A 242 11.30 4.63 3.41
C LEU A 242 12.25 3.44 3.23
N SER A 243 13.33 3.65 2.48
CA SER A 243 14.39 2.65 2.31
C SER A 243 15.16 2.38 3.60
N LYS A 244 15.22 3.38 4.49
CA LYS A 244 15.75 3.29 5.85
C LYS A 244 15.16 4.36 6.76
N ILE A 245 15.25 4.13 8.07
CA ILE A 245 15.02 5.17 9.08
C ILE A 245 16.20 6.15 9.01
N PRO A 246 15.98 7.49 8.96
CA PRO A 246 17.08 8.44 8.92
C PRO A 246 18.01 8.28 10.14
N GLU A 247 19.31 8.12 9.93
CA GLU A 247 20.29 7.92 11.02
C GLU A 247 20.24 9.02 12.08
N ALA A 248 19.97 10.26 11.66
CA ALA A 248 19.87 11.41 12.55
C ALA A 248 18.71 11.31 13.55
N VAL A 249 17.67 10.52 13.29
CA VAL A 249 16.54 10.35 14.23
C VAL A 249 16.78 9.26 15.27
N GLN A 250 17.80 8.43 15.08
CA GLN A 250 18.16 7.31 15.96
C GLN A 250 19.30 7.68 16.91
N ARG A 251 20.11 8.67 16.54
CA ARG A 251 21.26 9.17 17.31
C ARG A 251 20.83 10.07 18.46
N GLN A 252 21.04 9.65 19.71
CA GLN A 252 20.66 10.42 20.91
C GLN A 252 21.31 11.81 21.01
N ASP A 253 22.51 11.98 20.44
CA ASP A 253 23.24 13.26 20.40
C ASP A 253 22.75 14.20 19.26
N SER A 254 21.81 13.74 18.43
CA SER A 254 21.28 14.50 17.31
C SER A 254 20.10 15.39 17.73
N PRO A 255 19.99 16.64 17.23
CA PRO A 255 18.79 17.45 17.42
C PRO A 255 17.54 16.85 16.77
N ALA A 256 17.72 15.89 15.85
CA ALA A 256 16.64 15.14 15.21
C ALA A 256 16.27 13.85 15.95
N TYR A 257 16.92 13.50 17.07
CA TYR A 257 16.54 12.32 17.86
C TYR A 257 15.05 12.36 18.21
N ASN A 258 14.34 11.28 17.90
CA ASN A 258 12.88 11.25 17.97
C ASN A 258 12.35 10.73 19.33
N ASP A 259 12.99 11.12 20.43
CA ASP A 259 12.50 10.80 21.77
C ASP A 259 11.12 11.41 22.01
N GLY A 260 10.29 10.69 22.76
CA GLY A 260 8.90 11.06 23.00
C GLY A 260 7.93 10.49 21.97
N PHE A 261 8.40 10.14 20.78
CA PHE A 261 7.54 9.82 19.64
C PHE A 261 7.93 8.49 19.00
N VAL A 262 6.97 7.85 18.33
CA VAL A 262 7.18 6.62 17.55
C VAL A 262 7.28 6.88 16.05
N TRP A 263 6.94 8.11 15.65
CA TRP A 263 6.93 8.62 14.30
C TRP A 263 7.07 10.15 14.32
N ILE A 264 7.04 10.82 13.17
CA ILE A 264 7.32 12.28 13.10
C ILE A 264 6.07 13.16 13.28
N HIS A 265 4.87 12.58 13.37
CA HIS A 265 3.65 13.38 13.49
C HIS A 265 3.60 14.12 14.82
N GLY A 266 3.50 15.46 14.79
CA GLY A 266 3.51 16.30 16.00
C GLY A 266 4.87 16.34 16.71
N GLY A 267 5.90 15.73 16.11
CA GLY A 267 7.24 15.62 16.65
C GLY A 267 8.13 16.82 16.31
N LYS A 268 9.44 16.63 16.43
CA LYS A 268 10.44 17.69 16.22
C LYS A 268 10.57 18.07 14.74
N PRO A 269 10.64 19.37 14.39
CA PRO A 269 10.91 19.80 13.01
C PRO A 269 12.20 19.22 12.41
N ALA A 270 13.25 19.04 13.23
CA ALA A 270 14.50 18.43 12.78
C ALA A 270 14.34 16.95 12.37
N ALA A 271 13.51 16.18 13.10
CA ALA A 271 13.19 14.80 12.76
C ALA A 271 12.36 14.73 11.47
N ALA A 272 11.32 15.57 11.37
CA ALA A 272 10.47 15.64 10.18
C ALA A 272 11.26 16.03 8.93
N LYS A 273 12.21 16.97 9.04
CA LYS A 273 13.12 17.34 7.94
C LYS A 273 14.03 16.18 7.51
N ALA A 274 14.53 15.38 8.46
CA ALA A 274 15.36 14.22 8.15
C ALA A 274 14.56 13.15 7.37
N TYR A 275 13.30 12.94 7.75
CA TYR A 275 12.38 12.06 7.03
C TYR A 275 12.04 12.56 5.62
N ALA A 276 11.75 13.86 5.49
CA ALA A 276 11.47 14.49 4.19
C ALA A 276 12.65 14.32 3.22
N GLU A 277 13.88 14.56 3.68
CA GLU A 277 15.08 14.38 2.87
C GLU A 277 15.33 12.92 2.49
N GLN A 278 15.07 11.97 3.40
CA GLN A 278 15.15 10.54 3.09
C GLN A 278 14.10 10.15 2.03
N SER A 279 12.85 10.61 2.17
CA SER A 279 11.79 10.38 1.18
C SER A 279 12.14 10.94 -0.19
N ARG A 280 12.67 12.18 -0.26
CA ARG A 280 13.12 12.79 -1.51
C ARG A 280 14.17 11.92 -2.21
N ARG A 281 15.21 11.49 -1.48
CA ARG A 281 16.26 10.60 -2.02
C ARG A 281 15.69 9.28 -2.53
N ASP A 282 14.80 8.68 -1.76
CA ASP A 282 14.16 7.40 -2.08
C ASP A 282 13.31 7.52 -3.35
N LEU A 283 12.48 8.56 -3.47
CA LEU A 283 11.65 8.82 -4.64
C LEU A 283 12.50 9.09 -5.90
N VAL A 284 13.54 9.93 -5.80
CA VAL A 284 14.43 10.21 -6.93
C VAL A 284 15.17 8.95 -7.38
N THR A 285 15.65 8.14 -6.43
CA THR A 285 16.35 6.88 -6.73
C THR A 285 15.40 5.88 -7.39
N PHE A 286 14.19 5.72 -6.84
CA PHE A 286 13.13 4.92 -7.44
C PHE A 286 12.85 5.34 -8.88
N LEU A 287 12.59 6.63 -9.12
CA LEU A 287 12.27 7.16 -10.44
C LEU A 287 13.43 6.93 -11.43
N ARG A 288 14.69 7.17 -11.04
CA ARG A 288 15.86 6.89 -11.89
C ARG A 288 16.00 5.41 -12.23
N ALA A 289 15.79 4.51 -11.27
CA ALA A 289 15.82 3.08 -11.54
C ALA A 289 14.73 2.66 -12.54
N ARG A 290 13.50 3.16 -12.37
CA ARG A 290 12.40 2.91 -13.31
C ARG A 290 12.65 3.53 -14.68
N ALA A 291 13.29 4.69 -14.72
CA ALA A 291 13.66 5.35 -15.96
C ALA A 291 14.65 4.50 -16.77
N GLU A 292 15.53 3.71 -16.16
CA GLU A 292 16.38 2.80 -16.93
C GLU A 292 15.61 1.57 -17.45
N GLU A 293 14.64 1.08 -16.68
CA GLU A 293 13.97 -0.21 -16.91
C GLU A 293 12.79 -0.12 -17.86
N MET A 294 12.08 1.00 -17.87
CA MET A 294 10.89 1.16 -18.69
C MET A 294 11.24 1.38 -20.15
N VAL A 295 10.39 0.97 -21.07
CA VAL A 295 10.49 1.39 -22.48
C VAL A 295 10.13 2.87 -22.61
N SER A 296 10.64 3.54 -23.65
CA SER A 296 10.13 4.87 -24.03
C SER A 296 8.66 4.77 -24.41
N GLY A 297 7.86 5.73 -23.95
CA GLY A 297 6.40 5.73 -24.03
C GLY A 297 5.70 4.91 -22.95
N GLY A 298 6.45 4.25 -22.05
CA GLY A 298 5.91 3.40 -20.98
C GLY A 298 5.11 4.19 -19.94
N LEU A 299 4.09 3.54 -19.36
CA LEU A 299 3.20 4.15 -18.39
C LEU A 299 3.57 3.74 -16.97
N MET A 300 3.62 4.69 -16.04
CA MET A 300 3.78 4.40 -14.61
C MET A 300 2.63 5.00 -13.82
N PHE A 301 2.00 4.16 -13.00
CA PHE A 301 0.94 4.54 -12.09
C PHE A 301 1.35 4.27 -10.64
N LEU A 302 1.30 5.30 -9.80
CA LEU A 302 1.66 5.22 -8.38
C LEU A 302 0.47 5.70 -7.54
N LEU A 303 0.09 4.88 -6.58
CA LEU A 303 -0.84 5.25 -5.51
C LEU A 303 -0.09 5.11 -4.18
N LEU A 304 -0.05 6.17 -3.39
CA LEU A 304 0.60 6.17 -2.08
C LEU A 304 -0.17 7.06 -1.10
N LYS A 305 0.17 6.99 0.18
CA LYS A 305 -0.34 7.94 1.16
C LYS A 305 0.27 9.32 0.87
N GLY A 306 -0.50 10.37 1.05
CA GLY A 306 -0.04 11.75 0.87
C GLY A 306 -0.56 12.64 1.99
N ARG A 307 -0.06 13.87 2.04
CA ARG A 307 -0.52 14.90 2.98
C ARG A 307 -0.85 16.20 2.25
N LYS A 308 -1.77 16.97 2.85
CA LYS A 308 -2.19 18.28 2.35
C LYS A 308 -1.34 19.41 2.91
N ASP A 309 -1.01 19.31 4.21
CA ASP A 309 -0.25 20.34 4.90
C ASP A 309 1.18 20.39 4.35
N SER A 310 1.78 21.58 4.28
CA SER A 310 3.18 21.77 3.86
C SER A 310 4.16 21.47 5.00
N ASP A 311 3.75 21.56 6.26
CA ASP A 311 4.58 21.22 7.41
C ASP A 311 4.78 19.68 7.50
N PRO A 312 6.04 19.18 7.40
CA PRO A 312 6.32 17.75 7.41
C PRO A 312 6.05 17.08 8.78
N THR A 313 5.88 17.86 9.87
CA THR A 313 5.42 17.33 11.17
C THR A 313 3.94 16.96 11.15
N VAL A 314 3.20 17.36 10.10
CA VAL A 314 1.77 17.12 9.95
C VAL A 314 1.55 15.92 9.03
N GLN A 315 1.72 14.72 9.59
CA GLN A 315 1.52 13.45 8.90
C GLN A 315 0.20 12.76 9.28
N TYR A 316 -0.89 13.53 9.43
CA TYR A 316 -2.16 12.99 9.90
C TYR A 316 -3.06 12.42 8.79
N ASP A 317 -4.00 11.56 9.20
CA ASP A 317 -5.26 11.39 8.48
C ASP A 317 -6.20 12.57 8.85
N PRO A 318 -7.12 13.01 7.97
CA PRO A 318 -7.95 14.21 8.12
C PRO A 318 -8.64 14.47 9.47
N ASP A 319 -8.81 13.46 10.32
CA ASP A 319 -9.36 13.60 11.68
C ASP A 319 -8.31 13.91 12.77
N GLY A 320 -7.04 14.08 12.39
CA GLY A 320 -5.93 14.38 13.28
C GLY A 320 -5.44 13.20 14.11
N VAL A 321 -6.04 12.01 13.96
CA VAL A 321 -5.73 10.84 14.79
C VAL A 321 -5.23 9.70 13.93
N THR A 322 -3.92 9.52 13.88
CA THR A 322 -3.31 8.44 13.11
C THR A 322 -3.24 7.14 13.89
N MET A 323 -3.54 6.02 13.22
CA MET A 323 -3.33 4.70 13.80
C MET A 323 -1.84 4.45 14.09
N PHE A 324 -0.96 4.86 13.17
CA PHE A 324 0.49 4.62 13.28
C PHE A 324 1.23 5.62 14.17
N GLY A 325 0.74 6.86 14.31
CA GLY A 325 1.30 7.84 15.23
C GLY A 325 0.55 7.83 16.56
N THR A 326 -0.47 8.67 16.68
CA THR A 326 -1.15 8.99 17.94
C THR A 326 -1.64 7.78 18.74
N GLN A 327 -2.18 6.75 18.08
CA GLN A 327 -2.72 5.58 18.76
C GLN A 327 -1.61 4.66 19.26
N MET A 328 -0.63 4.34 18.41
CA MET A 328 0.52 3.53 18.82
C MET A 328 1.34 4.22 19.90
N GLU A 329 1.66 5.50 19.74
CA GLU A 329 2.38 6.30 20.74
C GLU A 329 1.66 6.30 22.08
N GLY A 330 0.33 6.43 22.06
CA GLY A 330 -0.49 6.33 23.26
C GLY A 330 -0.36 4.98 23.97
N VAL A 331 -0.29 3.87 23.24
CA VAL A 331 -0.05 2.54 23.82
C VAL A 331 1.36 2.42 24.40
N PHE A 332 2.38 2.93 23.70
CA PHE A 332 3.74 2.98 24.25
C PHE A 332 3.76 3.74 25.59
N ASN A 333 3.13 4.91 25.64
CA ASN A 333 3.06 5.74 26.84
C ASN A 333 2.31 5.05 28.00
N GLU A 334 1.23 4.31 27.71
CA GLU A 334 0.53 3.48 28.71
C GLU A 334 1.47 2.42 29.30
N LEU A 335 2.12 1.62 28.46
CA LEU A 335 3.04 0.56 28.91
C LEU A 335 4.20 1.12 29.73
N ILE A 336 4.72 2.30 29.36
CA ILE A 336 5.76 2.99 30.13
C ILE A 336 5.23 3.44 31.50
N SER A 337 4.05 4.04 31.54
CA SER A 337 3.44 4.52 32.79
C SER A 337 3.13 3.38 33.77
N GLU A 338 2.85 2.19 33.26
CA GLU A 338 2.61 0.97 34.03
C GLU A 338 3.91 0.26 34.45
N GLY A 339 5.08 0.75 34.02
CA GLY A 339 6.38 0.14 34.30
C GLY A 339 6.64 -1.16 33.52
N LEU A 340 5.85 -1.45 32.48
CA LEU A 340 5.99 -2.63 31.62
C LEU A 340 6.98 -2.42 30.49
N LEU A 341 7.37 -1.17 30.20
CA LEU A 341 8.30 -0.80 29.17
C LEU A 341 9.17 0.38 29.61
N ASP A 342 10.45 0.40 29.25
CA ASP A 342 11.31 1.57 29.44
C ASP A 342 11.08 2.61 28.34
N ALA A 343 11.15 3.91 28.68
CA ALA A 343 10.97 4.99 27.71
C ALA A 343 11.97 4.92 26.54
N SER A 344 13.20 4.43 26.78
CA SER A 344 14.20 4.25 25.73
C SER A 344 13.78 3.25 24.64
N VAL A 345 12.87 2.31 24.95
CA VAL A 345 12.34 1.38 23.93
C VAL A 345 11.40 2.11 22.98
N ARG A 346 10.56 3.04 23.48
CA ARG A 346 9.77 3.93 22.60
C ARG A 346 10.68 4.85 21.82
N ASP A 347 11.62 5.51 22.49
CA ASP A 347 12.46 6.57 21.88
C ASP A 347 13.42 6.04 20.79
N SER A 348 13.70 4.73 20.79
CA SER A 348 14.44 4.05 19.72
C SER A 348 13.55 3.48 18.60
N PHE A 349 12.24 3.38 18.82
CA PHE A 349 11.31 2.87 17.82
C PHE A 349 10.88 3.97 16.86
N ASN A 350 11.14 3.78 15.57
CA ASN A 350 10.80 4.76 14.54
C ASN A 350 10.13 4.09 13.35
N ILE A 351 8.90 4.50 13.04
CA ILE A 351 8.18 3.97 11.87
C ILE A 351 8.84 4.51 10.59
N PRO A 352 9.31 3.65 9.66
CA PRO A 352 10.01 4.07 8.44
C PRO A 352 9.01 4.50 7.36
N MET A 353 8.20 5.52 7.66
CA MET A 353 7.13 5.97 6.79
C MET A 353 7.14 7.49 6.63
N TYR A 354 6.83 7.98 5.43
CA TYR A 354 6.64 9.40 5.14
C TYR A 354 5.54 9.62 4.11
N TYR A 355 4.64 10.56 4.35
CA TYR A 355 3.62 10.98 3.40
C TYR A 355 4.08 12.25 2.69
N PRO A 356 4.43 12.17 1.39
CA PRO A 356 4.82 13.35 0.64
C PRO A 356 3.61 14.23 0.29
N THR A 357 3.88 15.51 0.06
CA THR A 357 2.94 16.42 -0.62
C THR A 357 2.96 16.20 -2.13
N VAL A 358 2.00 16.82 -2.81
CA VAL A 358 2.01 16.94 -4.28
C VAL A 358 3.29 17.61 -4.77
N ASP A 359 3.74 18.66 -4.08
CA ASP A 359 4.92 19.43 -4.48
C ASP A 359 6.21 18.62 -4.30
N GLU A 360 6.38 17.92 -3.17
CA GLU A 360 7.53 17.04 -2.93
C GLU A 360 7.62 15.93 -3.98
N MET A 361 6.48 15.35 -4.38
CA MET A 361 6.45 14.35 -5.46
C MET A 361 6.79 14.97 -6.82
N ARG A 362 6.29 16.18 -7.10
CA ARG A 362 6.60 16.90 -8.34
C ARG A 362 8.08 17.22 -8.44
N GLU A 363 8.67 17.74 -7.38
CA GLU A 363 10.10 18.04 -7.30
C GLU A 363 10.94 16.78 -7.54
N ALA A 364 10.57 15.64 -6.95
CA ALA A 364 11.26 14.37 -7.19
C ALA A 364 11.15 13.90 -8.66
N ILE A 365 9.99 14.09 -9.30
CA ILE A 365 9.79 13.79 -10.74
C ILE A 365 10.69 14.69 -11.59
N ASP A 366 10.68 16.00 -11.32
CA ASP A 366 11.46 16.98 -12.07
C ASP A 366 12.98 16.73 -11.89
N GLU A 367 13.43 16.44 -10.67
CA GLU A 367 14.83 16.09 -10.36
C GLU A 367 15.27 14.77 -11.01
N SER A 368 14.33 13.83 -11.24
CA SER A 368 14.63 12.60 -11.98
C SER A 368 14.84 12.84 -13.49
N GLY A 369 14.26 13.91 -14.04
CA GLY A 369 14.43 14.34 -15.43
C GLY A 369 13.95 13.35 -16.50
N SER A 370 13.18 12.32 -16.14
CA SER A 370 12.93 11.15 -17.00
C SER A 370 11.46 10.89 -17.33
N PHE A 371 10.53 11.67 -16.78
CA PHE A 371 9.10 11.40 -16.93
C PHE A 371 8.28 12.65 -17.17
N LEU A 372 7.25 12.52 -18.00
CA LEU A 372 6.20 13.51 -18.22
C LEU A 372 5.03 13.23 -17.27
N VAL A 373 4.51 14.28 -16.63
CA VAL A 373 3.34 14.18 -15.74
C VAL A 373 2.03 14.28 -16.52
N ASP A 374 1.25 13.19 -16.55
CA ASP A 374 -0.13 13.22 -17.06
C ASP A 374 -1.12 13.60 -15.96
N ARG A 375 -0.91 13.07 -14.74
CA ARG A 375 -1.71 13.41 -13.57
C ARG A 375 -0.87 13.32 -12.30
N LEU A 376 -1.08 14.28 -11.41
CA LEU A 376 -0.50 14.30 -10.07
C LEU A 376 -1.52 15.01 -9.17
N GLU A 377 -2.25 14.24 -8.37
CA GLU A 377 -3.36 14.78 -7.58
C GLU A 377 -3.48 14.15 -6.19
N LEU A 378 -3.90 14.97 -5.24
CA LEU A 378 -4.25 14.54 -3.90
C LEU A 378 -5.73 14.15 -3.86
N LEU A 379 -5.98 12.89 -3.53
CA LEU A 379 -7.31 12.33 -3.35
C LEU A 379 -7.71 12.48 -1.90
N ASN A 380 -8.60 13.42 -1.66
CA ASN A 380 -9.25 13.62 -0.37
C ASN A 380 -10.46 12.69 -0.25
N ASP A 381 -10.91 12.48 0.99
CA ASP A 381 -12.17 11.78 1.25
C ASP A 381 -12.22 10.32 0.75
N VAL A 382 -11.06 9.70 0.52
CA VAL A 382 -10.98 8.27 0.21
C VAL A 382 -11.33 7.50 1.48
N PRO A 383 -12.33 6.60 1.51
CA PRO A 383 -12.65 5.84 2.70
C PRO A 383 -11.40 5.15 3.28
N ALA A 384 -11.04 5.54 4.50
CA ALA A 384 -9.97 4.90 5.28
C ALA A 384 -10.52 3.76 6.13
N ASN A 385 -11.79 3.87 6.51
CA ASN A 385 -12.50 2.79 7.17
C ASN A 385 -12.79 1.68 6.15
N PRO A 386 -12.32 0.44 6.37
CA PRO A 386 -12.77 -0.67 5.55
C PRO A 386 -14.27 -0.98 5.73
N PHE A 387 -14.92 -0.39 6.74
CA PHE A 387 -16.33 -0.59 7.06
C PHE A 387 -17.20 0.59 6.61
N THR A 388 -18.40 0.25 6.13
CA THR A 388 -19.49 1.20 5.90
C THR A 388 -20.01 1.77 7.21
N LYS A 389 -20.74 2.89 7.15
CA LYS A 389 -21.42 3.47 8.32
C LYS A 389 -22.34 2.46 8.99
N GLN A 390 -23.10 1.71 8.20
CA GLN A 390 -24.03 0.70 8.70
C GLN A 390 -23.32 -0.43 9.46
N GLU A 391 -22.19 -0.93 8.94
CA GLU A 391 -21.39 -1.95 9.62
C GLU A 391 -20.81 -1.44 10.94
N LEU A 392 -20.37 -0.17 10.94
CA LEU A 392 -19.81 0.47 12.12
C LEU A 392 -20.87 0.70 13.21
N GLU A 393 -22.07 1.14 12.84
CA GLU A 393 -23.22 1.29 13.74
C GLU A 393 -23.70 -0.06 14.28
N ALA A 394 -23.74 -1.09 13.43
CA ALA A 394 -24.20 -2.43 13.82
C ALA A 394 -23.23 -3.13 14.78
N ASN A 395 -21.92 -3.01 14.57
CA ASN A 395 -20.92 -3.71 15.39
C ASN A 395 -19.59 -2.94 15.50
N PRO A 396 -19.56 -1.84 16.28
CA PRO A 396 -18.36 -1.01 16.42
C PRO A 396 -17.21 -1.74 17.11
N THR A 397 -17.51 -2.73 17.96
CA THR A 397 -16.48 -3.52 18.63
C THR A 397 -15.70 -4.38 17.64
N ASP A 398 -16.38 -5.11 16.74
CA ASP A 398 -15.69 -5.91 15.73
C ASP A 398 -14.94 -5.05 14.71
N CYS A 399 -15.46 -3.86 14.42
CA CYS A 399 -14.75 -2.88 13.60
C CYS A 399 -13.42 -2.48 14.24
N GLY A 400 -13.42 -2.13 15.54
CA GLY A 400 -12.21 -1.78 16.27
C GLY A 400 -11.20 -2.92 16.32
N ARG A 401 -11.66 -4.15 16.58
CA ARG A 401 -10.80 -5.36 16.53
C ARG A 401 -10.13 -5.54 15.18
N LYS A 402 -10.89 -5.38 14.09
CA LYS A 402 -10.34 -5.50 12.74
C LYS A 402 -9.35 -4.37 12.43
N LEU A 403 -9.59 -3.13 12.88
CA LEU A 403 -8.63 -2.03 12.71
C LEU A 403 -7.28 -2.34 13.39
N ALA A 404 -7.30 -2.88 14.60
CA ALA A 404 -6.08 -3.28 15.29
C ALA A 404 -5.38 -4.45 14.57
N LYS A 405 -6.12 -5.43 14.03
CA LYS A 405 -5.56 -6.50 13.19
C LYS A 405 -4.92 -5.97 11.91
N ILE A 406 -5.53 -4.97 11.26
CA ILE A 406 -4.94 -4.29 10.10
C ILE A 406 -3.59 -3.68 10.50
N CYS A 407 -3.55 -2.90 11.58
CA CYS A 407 -2.28 -2.34 12.06
C CYS A 407 -1.22 -3.43 12.35
N ARG A 408 -1.60 -4.50 13.05
CA ARG A 408 -0.70 -5.63 13.33
C ARG A 408 -0.23 -6.35 12.06
N SER A 409 -1.04 -6.40 11.00
CA SER A 409 -0.64 -7.01 9.74
C SER A 409 0.40 -6.19 8.97
N LEU A 410 0.51 -4.89 9.28
CA LEU A 410 1.44 -3.95 8.63
C LEU A 410 2.72 -3.76 9.45
N LEU A 411 2.58 -3.54 10.75
CA LEU A 411 3.70 -3.20 11.65
C LEU A 411 4.05 -4.29 12.65
N GLY A 412 3.33 -5.41 12.68
CA GLY A 412 3.51 -6.46 13.67
C GLY A 412 4.94 -6.99 13.72
N VAL A 413 5.57 -7.23 12.57
CA VAL A 413 6.96 -7.73 12.51
C VAL A 413 7.93 -6.74 13.17
N LEU A 414 7.80 -5.44 12.86
CA LEU A 414 8.64 -4.38 13.44
C LEU A 414 8.42 -4.26 14.96
N VAL A 415 7.17 -4.26 15.41
CA VAL A 415 6.84 -4.20 16.84
C VAL A 415 7.32 -5.45 17.57
N ASP A 416 7.01 -6.65 17.07
CA ASP A 416 7.40 -7.93 17.66
C ASP A 416 8.93 -8.04 17.79
N THR A 417 9.67 -7.57 16.78
CA THR A 417 11.13 -7.58 16.77
C THR A 417 11.69 -6.57 17.76
N HIS A 418 11.15 -5.35 17.81
CA HIS A 418 11.68 -4.25 18.63
C HIS A 418 11.47 -4.43 20.14
N MET A 419 10.32 -4.94 20.57
CA MET A 419 9.99 -5.07 22.01
C MET A 419 9.81 -6.52 22.49
N GLY A 420 9.92 -7.50 21.60
CA GLY A 420 9.68 -8.91 21.88
C GLY A 420 8.19 -9.29 21.87
N VAL A 421 7.90 -10.53 21.47
CA VAL A 421 6.54 -11.03 21.20
C VAL A 421 5.59 -10.88 22.40
N ASN A 422 6.04 -11.17 23.62
CA ASN A 422 5.19 -11.11 24.81
C ASN A 422 4.71 -9.68 25.11
N VAL A 423 5.58 -8.69 24.94
CA VAL A 423 5.23 -7.28 25.15
C VAL A 423 4.42 -6.76 23.96
N ALA A 424 4.75 -7.19 22.74
CA ALA A 424 4.00 -6.85 21.54
C ALA A 424 2.54 -7.35 21.59
N ASP A 425 2.27 -8.53 22.14
CA ASP A 425 0.89 -9.01 22.34
C ASP A 425 0.10 -8.10 23.28
N GLN A 426 0.72 -7.66 24.37
CA GLN A 426 0.13 -6.67 25.28
C GLN A 426 -0.09 -5.30 24.63
N PHE A 427 0.85 -4.89 23.77
CA PHE A 427 0.75 -3.67 22.97
C PHE A 427 -0.47 -3.74 22.04
N PHE A 428 -0.58 -4.79 21.22
CA PHE A 428 -1.68 -4.91 20.27
C PHE A 428 -3.04 -5.12 20.93
N HIS A 429 -3.07 -5.72 22.14
CA HIS A 429 -4.31 -5.79 22.92
C HIS A 429 -4.79 -4.40 23.35
N ARG A 430 -3.90 -3.53 23.86
CA ARG A 430 -4.26 -2.15 24.21
C ARG A 430 -4.63 -1.32 22.97
N LEU A 431 -3.92 -1.52 21.86
CA LEU A 431 -4.26 -0.90 20.58
C LEU A 431 -5.67 -1.32 20.11
N GLU A 432 -6.04 -2.58 20.29
CA GLU A 432 -7.40 -3.07 20.04
C GLU A 432 -8.45 -2.36 20.90
N LEU A 433 -8.22 -2.21 22.20
CA LEU A 433 -9.14 -1.49 23.09
C LEU A 433 -9.31 -0.02 22.69
N ARG A 434 -8.21 0.64 22.32
CA ARG A 434 -8.23 2.01 21.80
C ARG A 434 -8.99 2.10 20.47
N ALA A 435 -8.74 1.17 19.54
CA ALA A 435 -9.46 1.11 18.28
C ALA A 435 -10.96 0.84 18.45
N ILE A 436 -11.36 -0.02 19.40
CA ILE A 436 -12.77 -0.25 19.76
C ILE A 436 -13.43 1.03 20.28
N THR A 437 -12.77 1.73 21.21
CA THR A 437 -13.27 3.00 21.75
C THR A 437 -13.46 4.01 20.63
N ARG A 438 -12.47 4.13 19.74
CA ARG A 438 -12.52 5.02 18.57
C ARG A 438 -13.65 4.63 17.61
N SER A 439 -13.83 3.34 17.30
CA SER A 439 -14.92 2.85 16.46
C SER A 439 -16.31 3.11 17.05
N ARG A 440 -16.47 3.01 18.38
CA ARG A 440 -17.72 3.37 19.07
C ARG A 440 -18.00 4.86 18.96
N ALA A 441 -17.02 5.72 19.25
CA ALA A 441 -17.18 7.16 19.09
C ALA A 441 -17.59 7.52 17.65
N GLU A 442 -16.99 6.84 16.67
CA GLU A 442 -17.26 7.05 15.26
C GLU A 442 -18.64 6.56 14.82
N SER A 443 -19.13 5.44 15.35
CA SER A 443 -20.49 4.95 15.06
C SER A 443 -21.59 5.97 15.41
N LEU A 444 -21.31 6.89 16.33
CA LEU A 444 -22.25 7.92 16.77
C LEU A 444 -22.19 9.19 15.90
N ARG A 445 -21.22 9.30 14.97
CA ARG A 445 -21.08 10.49 14.12
C ARG A 445 -22.10 10.49 12.97
N PRO A 446 -22.61 11.67 12.57
CA PRO A 446 -23.59 11.78 11.47
C PRO A 446 -23.07 11.24 10.12
N ARG A 447 -21.77 11.37 9.87
CA ARG A 447 -21.05 10.82 8.73
C ARG A 447 -19.90 9.97 9.25
N ALA A 448 -19.68 8.79 8.66
CA ALA A 448 -18.48 8.00 8.93
C ALA A 448 -17.26 8.78 8.42
N ALA A 449 -16.35 9.14 9.33
CA ALA A 449 -15.41 10.24 9.21
C ALA A 449 -13.95 9.82 8.99
N TYR A 450 -13.66 8.53 8.73
CA TYR A 450 -12.29 8.16 8.35
C TYR A 450 -12.15 8.29 6.85
N SER A 451 -11.64 9.44 6.43
CA SER A 451 -11.04 9.58 5.12
C SER A 451 -9.53 9.40 5.20
N ASN A 452 -8.96 8.95 4.10
CA ASN A 452 -7.54 8.90 3.81
C ASN A 452 -7.25 10.01 2.83
N VAL A 453 -6.04 10.54 2.94
CA VAL A 453 -5.42 11.33 1.89
C VAL A 453 -4.44 10.44 1.15
N ASN A 454 -4.70 10.23 -0.14
CA ASN A 454 -3.83 9.45 -1.01
C ASN A 454 -3.32 10.34 -2.14
N LEU A 455 -2.07 10.14 -2.55
CA LEU A 455 -1.49 10.76 -3.72
C LEU A 455 -1.62 9.78 -4.89
N ALA A 456 -2.24 10.22 -5.98
CA ALA A 456 -2.30 9.48 -7.23
C ALA A 456 -1.42 10.15 -8.28
N VAL A 457 -0.50 9.36 -8.84
CA VAL A 457 0.52 9.81 -9.78
C VAL A 457 0.44 8.97 -11.03
N LEU A 458 0.40 9.63 -12.18
CA LEU A 458 0.42 9.02 -13.49
C LEU A 458 1.44 9.76 -14.34
N ILE A 459 2.50 9.05 -14.69
CA ILE A 459 3.62 9.60 -15.45
C ILE A 459 3.97 8.68 -16.62
N LYS A 460 4.56 9.28 -17.66
CA LYS A 460 4.99 8.58 -18.88
C LYS A 460 6.50 8.77 -19.06
N LYS A 461 7.23 7.67 -19.27
CA LYS A 461 8.63 7.72 -19.71
C LYS A 461 8.69 8.05 -21.20
#